data_AF-A0A3D0XI83-F1
#
_entry.id   AF-A0A3D0XI83-F1
#
_cell.length_a   1.000
_cell.length_b   1.000
_cell.length_c   1.000
_cell.angle_alpha   90.00
_cell.angle_beta   90.00
_cell.angle_gamma   90.00
#
_symmetry.space_group_name_H-M   'P 1'
#
loop_
_entity.id
_entity.type
_entity.pdbx_description
1 polymer ?
#
loop_
_entity_poly.entity_id
_entity_poly.type
_entity_poly.pdbx_seq_one_letter_code
_entity_poly.pdbx_strand_id
1 'polypeptide(L)'
;MAPTDDGFTIITHGSQRESLDGHTVTSHPSLPWKNLERLGPAFLNRLKLKTIPNQLLTSFALIDSPGMIDAIGAANTREYDFAAGVRFFAEKADLILFFFDPDKPGTTAETIGILTQTLAGLEYKLLIILNKVDLFQNIRDFARTYGTLSWNLSKAIRTKDIPHIYNIYLPEQRTQETLHGSLGIPLNDFDQSREEVIQEIHRTPTRRADNLVSDLLQATKKLILHAKLCSTVKLEYRKLQFKWGVISLSILLAGVLATWGATQTWPGWEVSAGVGTAGLLATIAAWGYGKWLRKQFTSKLEEWAFLDTLYADTFRHELALQDRGDLQAMWSGMRSTTRKTFTILPPQSIPNLFSLRRSIRRMESLLEREIPKLRRQISPHPPMDDPA
;
A
#
# COMPACT_ATOMS: atom_id res chain seq x y z
N MET A 1 -37.45 -2.62 -2.24
CA MET A 1 -37.03 -1.20 -2.21
C MET A 1 -35.83 -1.05 -3.13
N ALA A 2 -35.82 -0.03 -4.00
CA ALA A 2 -34.66 0.27 -4.83
C ALA A 2 -33.49 0.75 -3.95
N PRO A 3 -32.22 0.50 -4.30
CA PRO A 3 -31.09 1.04 -3.56
C PRO A 3 -31.20 2.57 -3.57
N THR A 4 -31.34 3.18 -2.39
CA THR A 4 -31.66 4.61 -2.27
C THR A 4 -30.41 5.49 -2.41
N ASP A 5 -29.21 4.93 -2.21
CA ASP A 5 -27.93 5.62 -2.39
C ASP A 5 -27.02 4.84 -3.35
N ASP A 6 -26.62 5.49 -4.44
CA ASP A 6 -25.74 4.94 -5.49
C ASP A 6 -24.26 5.36 -5.32
N GLY A 7 -23.95 6.02 -4.20
CA GLY A 7 -22.70 6.73 -3.98
C GLY A 7 -22.12 6.61 -2.57
N PHE A 8 -20.83 6.91 -2.44
CA PHE A 8 -20.15 6.94 -1.15
C PHE A 8 -20.44 8.24 -0.40
N THR A 9 -20.65 8.15 0.92
CA THR A 9 -20.84 9.32 1.77
C THR A 9 -19.81 9.33 2.90
N ILE A 10 -19.02 10.41 2.97
CA ILE A 10 -18.12 10.69 4.10
C ILE A 10 -18.92 11.49 5.12
N ILE A 11 -19.09 10.96 6.33
CA ILE A 11 -19.77 11.65 7.43
C ILE A 11 -18.73 12.01 8.47
N THR A 12 -18.57 13.31 8.74
CA THR A 12 -17.55 13.81 9.66
C THR A 12 -18.09 14.96 10.50
N HIS A 13 -17.34 15.35 11.53
CA HIS A 13 -17.71 16.49 12.35
C HIS A 13 -17.52 17.81 11.58
N GLY A 14 -18.46 18.73 11.76
CA GLY A 14 -18.27 20.13 11.40
C GLY A 14 -19.14 21.03 12.27
N SER A 15 -18.83 22.33 12.29
CA SER A 15 -19.56 23.31 13.08
C SER A 15 -21.03 23.43 12.68
N GLN A 16 -21.34 23.18 11.41
CA GLN A 16 -22.67 23.23 10.83
C GLN A 16 -22.94 21.99 9.97
N ARG A 17 -24.23 21.74 9.73
CA ARG A 17 -24.66 20.71 8.77
C ARG A 17 -24.44 21.23 7.36
N GLU A 18 -23.50 20.63 6.65
CA GLU A 18 -23.16 20.97 5.28
C GLU A 18 -23.05 19.68 4.45
N SER A 19 -23.32 19.80 3.15
CA SER A 19 -23.11 18.72 2.19
C SER A 19 -22.28 19.25 1.03
N LEU A 20 -21.10 18.67 0.83
CA LEU A 20 -20.19 18.95 -0.28
C LEU A 20 -20.23 17.80 -1.29
N ASP A 21 -20.15 18.13 -2.57
CA ASP A 21 -20.00 17.15 -3.65
C ASP A 21 -18.55 16.70 -3.81
N GLY A 22 -18.33 15.57 -4.48
CA GLY A 22 -17.01 14.96 -4.58
C GLY A 22 -15.94 15.84 -5.23
N HIS A 23 -16.29 16.68 -6.22
CA HIS A 23 -15.34 17.58 -6.86
C HIS A 23 -14.91 18.72 -5.93
N THR A 24 -15.83 19.26 -5.14
CA THR A 24 -15.48 20.23 -4.10
C THR A 24 -14.61 19.58 -3.03
N VAL A 25 -14.95 18.36 -2.60
CA VAL A 25 -14.17 17.61 -1.59
C VAL A 25 -12.71 17.40 -1.99
N THR A 26 -12.42 17.12 -3.27
CA THR A 26 -11.05 16.90 -3.75
C THR A 26 -10.27 18.18 -4.02
N SER A 27 -10.97 19.27 -4.37
CA SER A 27 -10.35 20.58 -4.65
C SER A 27 -10.16 21.44 -3.41
N HIS A 28 -10.88 21.17 -2.32
CA HIS A 28 -10.81 21.97 -1.09
C HIS A 28 -9.44 21.86 -0.40
N PRO A 29 -8.71 22.97 -0.16
CA PRO A 29 -7.33 22.94 0.33
C PRO A 29 -7.17 22.44 1.78
N SER A 30 -8.21 22.54 2.61
CA SER A 30 -8.19 22.13 4.02
C SER A 30 -8.66 20.68 4.24
N LEU A 31 -9.17 20.00 3.21
CA LEU A 31 -9.68 18.63 3.34
C LEU A 31 -8.61 17.59 2.91
N PRO A 32 -8.45 16.49 3.65
CA PRO A 32 -7.42 15.47 3.37
C PRO A 32 -7.82 14.49 2.24
N TRP A 33 -8.73 14.89 1.35
CA TRP A 33 -9.41 13.99 0.41
C TRP A 33 -8.96 14.14 -1.05
N LYS A 34 -7.98 15.00 -1.34
CA LYS A 34 -7.44 15.23 -2.69
C LYS A 34 -7.10 13.95 -3.48
N ASN A 35 -6.60 12.92 -2.80
CA ASN A 35 -6.22 11.66 -3.45
C ASN A 35 -7.40 10.86 -4.04
N LEU A 36 -8.66 11.19 -3.70
CA LEU A 36 -9.86 10.58 -4.30
C LEU A 36 -10.01 10.92 -5.79
N GLU A 37 -9.36 11.98 -6.28
CA GLU A 37 -9.35 12.37 -7.70
C GLU A 37 -8.88 11.22 -8.62
N ARG A 38 -8.03 10.32 -8.10
CA ARG A 38 -7.52 9.14 -8.83
C ARG A 38 -8.59 8.12 -9.17
N LEU A 39 -9.73 8.13 -8.48
CA LEU A 39 -10.88 7.24 -8.77
C LEU A 39 -11.71 7.75 -9.96
N GLY A 40 -11.40 8.95 -10.47
CA GLY A 40 -11.98 9.49 -11.68
C GLY A 40 -13.30 10.24 -11.46
N PRO A 41 -13.75 11.00 -12.48
CA PRO A 41 -14.89 11.91 -12.36
C PRO A 41 -16.21 11.20 -12.10
N ALA A 42 -16.42 10.00 -12.65
CA ALA A 42 -17.65 9.22 -12.44
C ALA A 42 -17.84 8.83 -10.96
N PHE A 43 -16.75 8.50 -10.26
CA PHE A 43 -16.77 8.24 -8.83
C PHE A 43 -17.08 9.52 -8.04
N LEU A 44 -16.41 10.64 -8.37
CA LEU A 44 -16.61 11.92 -7.67
C LEU A 44 -18.04 12.46 -7.80
N ASN A 45 -18.70 12.23 -8.94
CA ASN A 45 -20.10 12.59 -9.13
C ASN A 45 -21.05 11.87 -8.16
N ARG A 46 -20.63 10.70 -7.65
CA ARG A 46 -21.36 9.87 -6.69
C ARG A 46 -20.72 9.91 -5.30
N LEU A 47 -19.82 10.85 -5.03
CA LEU A 47 -19.24 11.04 -3.70
C LEU A 47 -19.86 12.26 -3.03
N LYS A 48 -20.22 12.13 -1.76
CA LYS A 48 -20.66 13.25 -0.93
C LYS A 48 -19.85 13.30 0.37
N LEU A 49 -19.61 14.49 0.89
CA LEU A 49 -19.15 14.70 2.25
C LEU A 49 -20.24 15.45 3.00
N LYS A 50 -20.67 14.90 4.13
CA LYS A 50 -21.63 15.52 5.04
C LYS A 50 -20.94 15.85 6.35
N THR A 51 -20.95 17.12 6.73
CA THR A 51 -20.54 17.53 8.07
C THR A 51 -21.74 17.56 8.99
N ILE A 52 -21.58 17.11 10.24
CA ILE A 52 -22.65 17.12 11.24
C ILE A 52 -22.08 17.59 12.58
N PRO A 53 -22.73 18.54 13.29
CA PRO A 53 -22.29 18.97 14.61
C PRO A 53 -22.66 17.92 15.67
N ASN A 54 -21.85 16.86 15.76
CA ASN A 54 -22.01 15.78 16.73
C ASN A 54 -20.66 15.43 17.36
N GLN A 55 -20.61 15.42 18.69
CA GLN A 55 -19.39 15.13 19.46
C GLN A 55 -18.83 13.72 19.19
N LEU A 56 -19.65 12.73 18.86
CA LEU A 56 -19.14 11.40 18.51
C LEU A 56 -18.26 11.45 17.24
N LEU A 57 -18.61 12.31 16.29
CA LEU A 57 -17.88 12.47 15.03
C LEU A 57 -16.58 13.28 15.17
N THR A 58 -16.28 13.84 16.36
CA THR A 58 -14.96 14.48 16.57
C THR A 58 -13.85 13.44 16.68
N SER A 59 -14.19 12.22 17.11
CA SER A 59 -13.24 11.15 17.36
C SER A 59 -13.04 10.21 16.15
N PHE A 60 -14.04 10.12 15.27
CA PHE A 60 -13.96 9.31 14.04
C PHE A 60 -14.84 9.89 12.94
N ALA A 61 -14.50 9.57 11.69
CA ALA A 61 -15.36 9.78 10.54
C ALA A 61 -15.98 8.45 10.10
N LEU A 62 -17.24 8.47 9.67
CA LEU A 62 -17.91 7.30 9.11
C LEU A 62 -17.87 7.39 7.60
N ILE A 63 -17.55 6.27 6.95
CA ILE A 63 -17.64 6.14 5.51
C ILE A 63 -18.80 5.19 5.23
N ASP A 64 -19.86 5.74 4.69
CA ASP A 64 -20.99 4.96 4.22
C ASP A 64 -20.77 4.59 2.76
N SER A 65 -20.88 3.30 2.46
CA SER A 65 -20.72 2.76 1.11
C SER A 65 -22.08 2.41 0.53
N PRO A 66 -22.29 2.59 -0.78
CA PRO A 66 -23.53 2.18 -1.40
C PRO A 66 -23.73 0.67 -1.24
N GLY A 67 -24.99 0.25 -1.12
CA GLY A 67 -25.35 -1.16 -0.96
C GLY A 67 -24.81 -2.01 -2.12
N MET A 68 -24.32 -3.20 -1.80
CA MET A 68 -23.87 -4.16 -2.81
C MET A 68 -25.06 -4.68 -3.62
N ILE A 69 -24.87 -4.90 -4.93
CA ILE A 69 -25.94 -5.24 -5.86
C ILE A 69 -25.77 -6.69 -6.32
N ASP A 70 -26.87 -7.44 -6.33
CA ASP A 70 -26.98 -8.79 -6.89
C ASP A 70 -27.23 -8.72 -8.40
N ALA A 71 -26.31 -8.11 -9.17
CA ALA A 71 -26.50 -8.01 -10.61
C ALA A 71 -25.92 -9.25 -11.32
N ILE A 72 -26.81 -10.17 -11.71
CA ILE A 72 -26.52 -11.15 -12.77
C ILE A 72 -26.83 -10.45 -14.11
N GLY A 73 -25.81 -9.84 -14.73
CA GLY A 73 -25.91 -9.28 -16.09
C GLY A 73 -25.32 -7.87 -16.24
N ALA A 74 -24.82 -7.58 -17.45
CA ALA A 74 -24.09 -6.36 -17.84
C ALA A 74 -24.92 -5.05 -17.84
N ALA A 75 -26.15 -5.05 -17.31
CA ALA A 75 -27.10 -3.94 -17.46
C ALA A 75 -27.23 -3.03 -16.22
N ASN A 76 -26.58 -3.35 -15.09
CA ASN A 76 -26.64 -2.56 -13.84
C ASN A 76 -25.26 -2.39 -13.19
N THR A 77 -24.19 -2.32 -13.98
CA THR A 77 -22.86 -1.94 -13.49
C THR A 77 -22.84 -0.44 -13.19
N ARG A 78 -22.46 -0.08 -11.96
CA ARG A 78 -22.21 1.32 -11.56
C ARG A 78 -21.29 1.99 -12.59
N GLU A 79 -21.46 3.29 -12.80
CA GLU A 79 -20.64 4.10 -13.74
C GLU A 79 -19.18 4.25 -13.28
N TYR A 80 -18.84 3.76 -12.09
CA TYR A 80 -17.52 3.83 -11.48
C TYR A 80 -17.09 2.47 -10.91
N ASP A 81 -15.78 2.32 -10.71
CA ASP A 81 -15.20 1.13 -10.09
C ASP A 81 -15.47 1.12 -8.57
N PHE A 82 -16.51 0.39 -8.17
CA PHE A 82 -16.90 0.24 -6.77
C PHE A 82 -15.83 -0.46 -5.94
N ALA A 83 -15.18 -1.50 -6.47
CA ALA A 83 -14.14 -2.23 -5.77
C ALA A 83 -12.92 -1.33 -5.49
N ALA A 84 -12.54 -0.47 -6.45
CA ALA A 84 -11.49 0.52 -6.23
C ALA A 84 -11.86 1.54 -5.14
N GLY A 85 -13.12 2.00 -5.12
CA GLY A 85 -13.63 2.88 -4.07
C GLY A 85 -13.59 2.23 -2.68
N VAL A 86 -14.10 1.00 -2.55
CA VAL A 86 -14.03 0.21 -1.30
C VAL A 86 -12.58 0.02 -0.88
N ARG A 87 -11.68 -0.37 -1.79
CA ARG A 87 -10.25 -0.54 -1.49
C ARG A 87 -9.63 0.74 -0.95
N PHE A 88 -9.89 1.88 -1.60
CA PHE A 88 -9.33 3.16 -1.20
C PHE A 88 -9.68 3.53 0.23
N PHE A 89 -10.95 3.40 0.60
CA PHE A 89 -11.40 3.69 1.96
C PHE A 89 -10.95 2.62 2.95
N ALA A 90 -11.04 1.35 2.57
CA ALA A 90 -10.59 0.23 3.39
C ALA A 90 -9.12 0.38 3.78
N GLU A 91 -8.22 0.77 2.89
CA GLU A 91 -6.80 0.98 3.20
C GLU A 91 -6.59 2.08 4.25
N LYS A 92 -7.43 3.13 4.26
CA LYS A 92 -7.34 4.25 5.20
C LYS A 92 -8.08 4.03 6.51
N ALA A 93 -9.10 3.18 6.49
CA ALA A 93 -9.96 2.88 7.61
C ALA A 93 -9.21 2.06 8.67
N ASP A 94 -9.52 2.36 9.92
CA ASP A 94 -8.98 1.67 11.10
C ASP A 94 -9.87 0.49 11.52
N LEU A 95 -11.15 0.52 11.12
CA LEU A 95 -12.14 -0.53 11.35
C LEU A 95 -13.08 -0.60 10.13
N ILE A 96 -13.41 -1.81 9.71
CA ILE A 96 -14.33 -2.09 8.60
C ILE A 96 -15.47 -2.93 9.15
N LEU A 97 -16.69 -2.40 9.09
CA LEU A 97 -17.90 -3.10 9.49
C LEU A 97 -18.56 -3.68 8.24
N PHE A 98 -18.72 -5.00 8.19
CA PHE A 98 -19.31 -5.70 7.05
C PHE A 98 -20.63 -6.33 7.44
N PHE A 99 -21.72 -5.72 7.00
CA PHE A 99 -23.07 -6.08 7.43
C PHE A 99 -23.70 -7.12 6.49
N PHE A 100 -24.32 -8.13 7.09
CA PHE A 100 -25.22 -9.09 6.47
C PHE A 100 -26.63 -8.92 7.03
N ASP A 101 -27.62 -9.09 6.17
CA ASP A 101 -29.05 -8.98 6.49
C ASP A 101 -29.70 -10.39 6.47
N PRO A 102 -30.57 -10.74 7.42
CA PRO A 102 -31.22 -12.04 7.48
C PRO A 102 -32.19 -12.33 6.34
N ASP A 103 -32.84 -11.33 5.75
CA ASP A 103 -33.78 -11.51 4.64
C ASP A 103 -33.07 -11.91 3.35
N LYS A 104 -31.82 -11.48 3.24
CA LYS A 104 -30.91 -11.78 2.13
C LYS A 104 -29.52 -12.01 2.71
N PRO A 105 -29.22 -13.21 3.24
CA PRO A 105 -27.90 -13.51 3.79
C PRO A 105 -26.77 -13.45 2.74
N GLY A 106 -27.08 -13.07 1.49
CA GLY A 106 -26.30 -12.05 0.80
C GLY A 106 -24.87 -12.43 0.52
N THR A 107 -24.63 -13.58 -0.12
CA THR A 107 -23.31 -13.94 -0.66
C THR A 107 -23.33 -13.84 -2.18
N THR A 108 -23.63 -12.63 -2.59
CA THR A 108 -23.62 -12.13 -3.96
C THR A 108 -22.21 -12.28 -4.53
N ALA A 109 -22.08 -12.38 -5.85
CA ALA A 109 -20.76 -12.44 -6.48
C ALA A 109 -19.92 -11.18 -6.16
N GLU A 110 -20.57 -10.02 -6.06
CA GLU A 110 -19.93 -8.76 -5.65
C GLU A 110 -19.44 -8.84 -4.20
N THR A 111 -20.29 -9.29 -3.26
CA THR A 111 -19.91 -9.48 -1.85
C THR A 111 -18.70 -10.38 -1.69
N ILE A 112 -18.70 -11.53 -2.40
CA ILE A 112 -17.59 -12.48 -2.37
C ILE A 112 -16.33 -11.85 -3.00
N GLY A 113 -16.45 -11.14 -4.12
CA GLY A 113 -15.34 -10.44 -4.76
C GLY A 113 -14.73 -9.36 -3.86
N ILE A 114 -15.55 -8.57 -3.17
CA ILE A 114 -15.09 -7.57 -2.21
C ILE A 114 -14.34 -8.23 -1.05
N LEU A 115 -14.90 -9.26 -0.42
CA LEU A 115 -14.26 -9.96 0.69
C LEU A 115 -12.95 -10.66 0.28
N THR A 116 -12.93 -11.35 -0.86
CA THR A 116 -11.80 -12.23 -1.25
C THR A 116 -10.67 -11.52 -1.99
N GLN A 117 -10.96 -10.42 -2.67
CA GLN A 117 -10.01 -9.70 -3.53
C GLN A 117 -9.76 -8.29 -3.03
N THR A 118 -10.82 -7.53 -2.74
CA THR A 118 -10.70 -6.10 -2.41
C THR A 118 -10.19 -5.89 -0.99
N LEU A 119 -10.71 -6.66 -0.03
CA LEU A 119 -10.32 -6.60 1.38
C LEU A 119 -9.17 -7.56 1.73
N ALA A 120 -8.59 -8.23 0.73
CA ALA A 120 -7.45 -9.10 0.93
C ALA A 120 -6.26 -8.35 1.57
N GLY A 121 -5.71 -8.93 2.64
CA GLY A 121 -4.65 -8.33 3.46
C GLY A 121 -5.11 -7.26 4.45
N LEU A 122 -6.42 -7.00 4.53
CA LEU A 122 -7.06 -6.05 5.44
C LEU A 122 -8.03 -6.76 6.42
N GLU A 123 -7.95 -8.09 6.52
CA GLU A 123 -8.86 -8.91 7.32
C GLU A 123 -8.75 -8.62 8.83
N TYR A 124 -7.57 -8.19 9.29
CA TYR A 124 -7.31 -7.87 10.70
C TYR A 124 -8.11 -6.67 11.24
N LYS A 125 -8.75 -5.89 10.37
CA LYS A 125 -9.63 -4.77 10.75
C LYS A 125 -11.09 -4.99 10.35
N LEU A 126 -11.43 -6.18 9.88
CA LEU A 126 -12.77 -6.54 9.44
C LEU A 126 -13.59 -7.11 10.60
N LEU A 127 -14.76 -6.53 10.87
CA LEU A 127 -15.78 -7.13 11.73
C LEU A 127 -16.99 -7.54 10.88
N ILE A 128 -17.32 -8.83 10.93
CA ILE A 128 -18.47 -9.38 10.21
C ILE A 128 -19.68 -9.32 11.14
N ILE A 129 -20.76 -8.69 10.67
CA ILE A 129 -21.94 -8.41 11.48
C ILE A 129 -23.16 -9.00 10.78
N LEU A 130 -23.89 -9.89 11.46
CA LEU A 130 -25.25 -10.26 11.10
C LEU A 130 -26.20 -9.33 11.85
N ASN A 131 -26.75 -8.35 11.15
CA ASN A 131 -27.65 -7.36 11.73
C ASN A 131 -29.10 -7.87 11.71
N LYS A 132 -30.00 -7.17 12.40
CA LYS A 132 -31.45 -7.41 12.40
C LYS A 132 -31.87 -8.80 12.88
N VAL A 133 -31.13 -9.38 13.83
CA VAL A 133 -31.46 -10.72 14.36
C VAL A 133 -32.78 -10.75 15.13
N ASP A 134 -33.32 -9.59 15.49
CA ASP A 134 -34.64 -9.39 16.06
C ASP A 134 -35.79 -9.71 15.10
N LEU A 135 -35.55 -9.69 13.77
CA LEU A 135 -36.54 -10.07 12.77
C LEU A 135 -36.85 -11.58 12.73
N PHE A 136 -35.99 -12.41 13.32
CA PHE A 136 -36.24 -13.85 13.38
C PHE A 136 -37.33 -14.19 14.39
N GLN A 137 -38.38 -14.84 13.90
CA GLN A 137 -39.47 -15.33 14.75
C GLN A 137 -39.02 -16.53 15.60
N ASN A 138 -38.19 -17.40 15.04
CA ASN A 138 -37.78 -18.66 15.69
C ASN A 138 -36.26 -18.82 15.69
N ILE A 139 -35.73 -19.44 16.75
CA ILE A 139 -34.30 -19.78 16.87
C ILE A 139 -33.81 -20.70 15.74
N ARG A 140 -34.70 -21.56 15.21
CA ARG A 140 -34.38 -22.47 14.10
C ARG A 140 -34.06 -21.70 12.81
N ASP A 141 -34.81 -20.63 12.54
CA ASP A 141 -34.65 -19.83 11.33
C ASP A 141 -33.35 -19.02 11.43
N PHE A 142 -33.08 -18.44 12.60
CA PHE A 142 -31.78 -17.82 12.90
C PHE A 142 -30.63 -18.80 12.69
N ALA A 143 -30.68 -19.99 13.31
CA ALA A 143 -29.61 -20.99 13.21
C ALA A 143 -29.38 -21.44 11.76
N ARG A 144 -30.45 -21.58 10.97
CA ARG A 144 -30.36 -21.93 9.54
C ARG A 144 -29.70 -20.81 8.73
N THR A 145 -30.07 -19.55 8.95
CA THR A 145 -29.49 -18.40 8.26
C THR A 145 -28.03 -18.18 8.65
N TYR A 146 -27.73 -18.24 9.95
CA TYR A 146 -26.36 -18.16 10.47
C TYR A 146 -25.46 -19.28 9.92
N GLY A 147 -25.97 -20.53 9.87
CA GLY A 147 -25.25 -21.65 9.28
C GLY A 147 -25.00 -21.48 7.78
N THR A 148 -25.97 -20.93 7.05
CA THR A 148 -25.83 -20.62 5.61
C THR A 148 -24.79 -19.53 5.37
N LEU A 149 -24.81 -18.45 6.17
CA LEU A 149 -23.82 -17.39 6.11
C LEU A 149 -22.41 -17.93 6.39
N SER A 150 -22.26 -18.72 7.46
CA SER A 150 -20.98 -19.35 7.83
C SER A 150 -20.44 -20.23 6.70
N TRP A 151 -21.30 -21.05 6.07
CA TRP A 151 -20.93 -21.88 4.93
C TRP A 151 -20.48 -21.07 3.71
N ASN A 152 -21.12 -19.92 3.45
CA ASN A 152 -20.73 -19.09 2.32
C ASN A 152 -19.43 -18.32 2.61
N LEU A 153 -19.24 -17.86 3.84
CA LEU A 153 -18.00 -17.22 4.28
C LEU A 153 -16.82 -18.19 4.26
N SER A 154 -17.01 -19.47 4.59
CA SER A 154 -15.91 -20.46 4.51
C SER A 154 -15.36 -20.67 3.10
N LYS A 155 -16.14 -20.33 2.07
CA LYS A 155 -15.69 -20.33 0.67
C LYS A 155 -14.96 -19.05 0.28
N ALA A 156 -15.26 -17.94 0.94
CA ALA A 156 -14.72 -16.62 0.62
C ALA A 156 -13.46 -16.31 1.44
N ILE A 157 -13.46 -16.64 2.72
CA ILE A 157 -12.38 -16.31 3.64
C ILE A 157 -11.30 -17.38 3.55
N ARG A 158 -10.05 -16.95 3.41
CA ARG A 158 -8.89 -17.83 3.20
C ARG A 158 -8.33 -18.42 4.51
N THR A 159 -8.80 -17.93 5.66
CA THR A 159 -8.37 -18.43 6.96
C THR A 159 -8.98 -19.80 7.22
N LYS A 160 -8.24 -20.63 7.96
CA LYS A 160 -8.71 -21.96 8.36
C LYS A 160 -9.99 -21.89 9.18
N ASP A 161 -10.06 -20.90 10.07
CA ASP A 161 -11.20 -20.66 10.95
C ASP A 161 -12.00 -19.45 10.46
N ILE A 162 -13.32 -19.56 10.51
CA ILE A 162 -14.23 -18.47 10.15
C ILE A 162 -14.11 -17.38 11.22
N PRO A 163 -13.94 -16.10 10.84
CA PRO A 163 -13.94 -14.99 11.80
C PRO A 163 -15.26 -14.94 12.58
N HIS A 164 -15.19 -14.38 13.77
CA HIS A 164 -16.38 -14.20 14.60
C HIS A 164 -17.42 -13.33 13.87
N ILE A 165 -18.68 -13.79 13.88
CA ILE A 165 -19.82 -13.08 13.30
C ILE A 165 -20.62 -12.49 14.46
N TYR A 166 -20.62 -11.17 14.57
CA TYR A 166 -21.37 -10.46 15.61
C TYR A 166 -22.84 -10.42 15.23
N ASN A 167 -23.69 -10.98 16.08
CA ASN A 167 -25.13 -11.01 15.91
C ASN A 167 -25.73 -9.81 16.66
N ILE A 168 -26.27 -8.83 15.94
CA ILE A 168 -26.77 -7.59 16.56
C ILE A 168 -28.15 -7.20 16.05
N TYR A 169 -28.80 -6.31 16.79
CA TYR A 169 -30.04 -5.64 16.40
C TYR A 169 -30.04 -4.19 16.89
N LEU A 170 -31.01 -3.39 16.44
CA LEU A 170 -31.18 -2.00 16.86
C LEU A 170 -32.39 -1.89 17.81
N PRO A 171 -32.18 -1.66 19.13
CA PRO A 171 -33.26 -1.64 20.10
C PRO A 171 -34.39 -0.65 19.81
N GLU A 172 -34.04 0.51 19.23
CA GLU A 172 -34.98 1.59 18.87
C GLU A 172 -36.01 1.17 17.80
N GLN A 173 -35.65 0.24 16.93
CA GLN A 173 -36.53 -0.26 15.86
C GLN A 173 -37.56 -1.26 16.39
N ARG A 174 -37.20 -2.03 17.43
CA ARG A 174 -38.07 -3.03 18.04
C ARG A 174 -39.23 -2.43 18.83
N THR A 175 -39.07 -1.25 19.42
CA THR A 175 -40.16 -0.59 20.18
C THR A 175 -41.40 -0.37 19.30
N GLN A 176 -41.24 -0.27 17.98
CA GLN A 176 -42.35 -0.18 17.03
C GLN A 176 -43.01 -1.53 16.71
N GLU A 177 -42.27 -2.65 16.76
CA GLU A 177 -42.73 -3.98 16.35
C GLU A 177 -43.27 -4.85 17.49
N THR A 178 -42.83 -4.64 18.74
CA THR A 178 -43.32 -5.38 19.92
C THR A 178 -44.80 -5.14 20.28
N LEU A 179 -45.49 -4.21 19.61
CA LEU A 179 -46.94 -4.05 19.66
C LEU A 179 -47.70 -5.26 19.08
N HIS A 180 -47.02 -6.14 18.34
CA HIS A 180 -47.60 -7.32 17.69
C HIS A 180 -47.09 -8.67 18.25
N GLY A 181 -47.01 -8.80 19.58
CA GLY A 181 -47.33 -10.06 20.30
C GLY A 181 -46.67 -11.40 19.93
N SER A 182 -45.48 -11.46 19.31
CA SER A 182 -44.78 -12.73 19.08
C SER A 182 -43.62 -12.95 20.07
N LEU A 183 -43.52 -14.17 20.62
CA LEU A 183 -42.34 -14.64 21.35
C LEU A 183 -41.19 -14.84 20.34
N GLY A 184 -40.44 -13.77 20.05
CA GLY A 184 -39.20 -13.85 19.29
C GLY A 184 -38.06 -14.52 20.07
N ILE A 185 -36.88 -14.57 19.46
CA ILE A 185 -35.66 -15.09 20.09
C ILE A 185 -35.30 -14.25 21.34
N PRO A 186 -34.80 -14.86 22.44
CA PRO A 186 -34.26 -14.10 23.57
C PRO A 186 -33.06 -13.26 23.11
N LEU A 187 -33.20 -11.92 23.14
CA LEU A 187 -32.19 -11.01 22.59
C LEU A 187 -31.09 -10.60 23.57
N ASN A 188 -31.24 -10.93 24.86
CA ASN A 188 -30.29 -10.55 25.91
C ASN A 188 -28.85 -11.02 25.58
N ASP A 189 -28.71 -12.18 24.93
CA ASP A 189 -27.42 -12.71 24.52
C ASP A 189 -26.80 -11.89 23.36
N PHE A 190 -27.62 -11.24 22.54
CA PHE A 190 -27.17 -10.35 21.45
C PHE A 190 -26.82 -8.94 21.94
N ASP A 191 -27.29 -8.54 23.12
CA ASP A 191 -26.91 -7.27 23.73
C ASP A 191 -25.40 -7.24 24.05
N GLN A 192 -24.86 -8.37 24.51
CA GLN A 192 -23.42 -8.51 24.72
C GLN A 192 -22.65 -8.38 23.40
N SER A 193 -23.09 -9.06 22.33
CA SER A 193 -22.47 -8.95 21.00
C SER A 193 -22.50 -7.52 20.46
N ARG A 194 -23.60 -6.79 20.69
CA ARG A 194 -23.73 -5.37 20.32
C ARG A 194 -22.76 -4.50 21.10
N GLU A 195 -22.66 -4.70 22.41
CA GLU A 195 -21.74 -3.94 23.26
C GLU A 195 -20.29 -4.19 22.85
N GLU A 196 -19.92 -5.43 22.53
CA GLU A 196 -18.59 -5.76 21.99
C GLU A 196 -18.27 -4.97 20.72
N VAL A 197 -19.21 -4.89 19.76
CA VAL A 197 -19.03 -4.06 18.54
C VAL A 197 -18.86 -2.58 18.88
N ILE A 198 -19.64 -2.05 19.83
CA ILE A 198 -19.54 -0.65 20.27
C ILE A 198 -18.18 -0.37 20.91
N GLN A 199 -17.70 -1.27 21.77
CA GLN A 199 -16.38 -1.16 22.39
C GLN A 199 -15.26 -1.19 21.34
N GLU A 200 -15.40 -2.03 20.32
CA GLU A 200 -14.45 -2.08 19.20
C GLU A 200 -14.42 -0.78 18.39
N ILE A 201 -15.59 -0.14 18.18
CA ILE A 201 -15.67 1.20 17.57
C ILE A 201 -14.97 2.24 18.46
N HIS A 202 -15.20 2.24 19.76
CA HIS A 202 -14.54 3.17 20.70
C HIS A 202 -13.02 2.98 20.79
N ARG A 203 -12.51 1.77 20.54
CA ARG A 203 -11.06 1.47 20.50
C ARG A 203 -10.37 1.96 19.23
N THR A 204 -11.14 2.35 18.20
CA THR A 204 -10.62 2.77 16.89
C THR A 204 -9.55 3.87 16.95
N PRO A 205 -9.70 4.96 17.74
CA PRO A 205 -8.66 6.00 17.83
C PRO A 205 -7.33 5.49 18.41
N THR A 206 -7.38 4.58 19.39
CA THR A 206 -6.17 3.97 19.94
C THR A 206 -5.51 3.04 18.91
N ARG A 207 -6.33 2.24 18.20
CA ARG A 207 -5.86 1.40 17.08
C ARG A 207 -5.20 2.22 15.98
N ARG A 208 -5.72 3.42 15.70
CA ARG A 208 -5.11 4.33 14.73
C ARG A 208 -3.65 4.61 15.07
N ALA A 209 -3.36 4.89 16.34
CA ALA A 209 -1.99 5.18 16.77
C ALA A 209 -1.07 3.96 16.53
N ASP A 210 -1.51 2.76 16.91
CA ASP A 210 -0.75 1.52 16.69
C ASP A 210 -0.55 1.20 15.20
N ASN A 211 -1.60 1.39 14.39
CA ASN A 211 -1.57 1.19 12.95
C ASN A 211 -0.61 2.19 12.29
N LEU A 212 -0.64 3.47 12.68
CA LEU A 212 0.26 4.49 12.14
C LEU A 212 1.73 4.20 12.45
N VAL A 213 2.03 3.72 13.66
CA VAL A 213 3.40 3.30 14.02
C VAL A 213 3.83 2.08 13.21
N SER A 214 2.93 1.11 13.02
CA SER A 214 3.19 -0.09 12.21
C SER A 214 3.41 0.26 10.74
N ASP A 215 2.59 1.15 10.18
CA ASP A 215 2.73 1.68 8.82
C ASP A 215 4.03 2.45 8.65
N LEU A 216 4.39 3.30 9.62
CA LEU A 216 5.66 4.03 9.63
C LEU A 216 6.85 3.07 9.64
N LEU A 217 6.80 2.00 10.44
CA LEU A 217 7.82 0.97 10.48
C LEU A 217 7.97 0.28 9.12
N GLN A 218 6.85 -0.19 8.55
CA GLN A 218 6.86 -0.88 7.26
C GLN A 218 7.31 0.03 6.12
N ALA A 219 6.83 1.28 6.08
CA ALA A 219 7.22 2.27 5.08
C ALA A 219 8.71 2.61 5.19
N THR A 220 9.24 2.78 6.40
CA THR A 220 10.66 3.04 6.64
C THR A 220 11.52 1.87 6.18
N LYS A 221 11.14 0.62 6.52
CA LYS A 221 11.83 -0.59 6.03
C LYS A 221 11.86 -0.65 4.50
N LYS A 222 10.71 -0.43 3.85
CA LYS A 222 10.58 -0.43 2.38
C LYS A 222 11.47 0.67 1.77
N LEU A 223 11.45 1.86 2.35
CA LEU A 223 12.25 2.99 1.87
C LEU A 223 13.76 2.75 2.02
N ILE A 224 14.21 2.18 3.14
CA ILE A 224 15.61 1.78 3.34
C ILE A 224 16.02 0.75 2.28
N LEU A 225 15.18 -0.27 2.05
CA LEU A 225 15.45 -1.30 1.05
C LEU A 225 15.66 -0.68 -0.33
N HIS A 226 14.73 0.18 -0.75
CA HIS A 226 14.80 0.87 -2.03
C HIS A 226 16.00 1.83 -2.12
N ALA A 227 16.30 2.57 -1.05
CA ALA A 227 17.43 3.49 -1.01
C ALA A 227 18.78 2.75 -1.10
N LYS A 228 18.91 1.59 -0.44
CA LYS A 228 20.08 0.72 -0.55
C LYS A 228 20.26 0.25 -2.00
N LEU A 229 19.21 -0.23 -2.66
CA LEU A 229 19.25 -0.61 -4.08
C LEU A 229 19.70 0.56 -4.97
N CYS A 230 19.09 1.74 -4.82
CA CYS A 230 19.47 2.94 -5.57
C CYS A 230 20.94 3.32 -5.35
N SER A 231 21.44 3.17 -4.11
CA SER A 231 22.86 3.37 -3.79
C SER A 231 23.75 2.36 -4.52
N THR A 232 23.40 1.07 -4.54
CA THR A 232 24.13 0.03 -5.28
C THR A 232 24.16 0.33 -6.78
N VAL A 233 23.01 0.66 -7.38
CA VAL A 233 22.91 1.05 -8.80
C VAL A 233 23.81 2.23 -9.12
N LYS A 234 23.77 3.29 -8.30
CA LYS A 234 24.60 4.48 -8.50
C LYS A 234 26.09 4.15 -8.40
N LEU A 235 26.45 3.28 -7.47
CA LEU A 235 27.83 2.86 -7.25
C LEU A 235 28.36 2.03 -8.42
N GLU A 236 27.61 1.03 -8.88
CA GLU A 236 27.98 0.23 -10.06
C GLU A 236 28.06 1.08 -11.33
N TYR A 237 27.11 2.00 -11.52
CA TYR A 237 27.14 2.95 -12.63
C TYR A 237 28.38 3.86 -12.58
N ARG A 238 28.72 4.39 -11.40
CA ARG A 238 29.92 5.24 -11.21
C ARG A 238 31.21 4.45 -11.37
N LYS A 239 31.29 3.20 -10.93
CA LYS A 239 32.44 2.33 -11.17
C LYS A 239 32.67 2.14 -12.66
N LEU A 240 31.61 1.86 -13.42
CA LEU A 240 31.69 1.71 -14.88
C LEU A 240 32.13 3.02 -15.55
N GLN A 241 31.56 4.15 -15.14
CA GLN A 241 31.96 5.47 -15.64
C GLN A 241 33.43 5.79 -15.34
N PHE A 242 33.88 5.54 -14.10
CA PHE A 242 35.25 5.82 -13.69
C PHE A 242 36.25 4.90 -14.39
N LYS A 243 35.96 3.59 -14.45
CA LYS A 243 36.81 2.60 -15.13
C LYS A 243 37.05 2.98 -16.59
N TRP A 244 36.00 3.26 -17.34
CA TRP A 244 36.14 3.62 -18.76
C TRP A 244 36.65 5.04 -18.97
N GLY A 245 36.39 5.96 -18.03
CA GLY A 245 37.01 7.28 -18.02
C GLY A 245 38.53 7.19 -17.88
N VAL A 246 39.02 6.41 -16.90
CA VAL A 246 40.46 6.16 -16.69
C VAL A 246 41.07 5.46 -17.88
N ILE A 247 40.44 4.42 -18.43
CA ILE A 247 40.94 3.73 -19.63
C ILE A 247 41.06 4.71 -20.81
N SER A 248 40.03 5.52 -21.07
CA SER A 248 40.09 6.51 -22.15
C SER A 248 41.19 7.57 -21.93
N LEU A 249 41.39 8.02 -20.69
CA LEU A 249 42.43 8.99 -20.34
C LEU A 249 43.83 8.38 -20.47
N SER A 250 44.02 7.12 -20.06
CA SER A 250 45.29 6.41 -20.19
C SER A 250 45.66 6.18 -21.66
N ILE A 251 44.69 5.82 -22.51
CA ILE A 251 44.91 5.68 -23.96
C ILE A 251 45.28 7.02 -24.58
N LEU A 252 44.60 8.10 -24.18
CA LEU A 252 44.92 9.45 -24.65
C LEU A 252 46.35 9.86 -24.27
N LEU A 253 46.73 9.66 -23.00
CA LEU A 253 48.06 10.02 -22.50
C LEU A 253 49.15 9.21 -23.20
N ALA A 254 48.94 7.90 -23.38
CA ALA A 254 49.85 7.04 -24.13
C ALA A 254 49.98 7.49 -25.59
N GLY A 255 48.87 7.88 -26.23
CA GLY A 255 48.88 8.44 -27.58
C GLY A 255 49.72 9.72 -27.69
N VAL A 256 49.53 10.66 -26.76
CA VAL A 256 50.31 11.92 -26.72
C VAL A 256 51.80 11.67 -26.51
N LEU A 257 52.16 10.78 -25.57
CA LEU A 257 53.56 10.42 -25.31
C LEU A 257 54.20 9.73 -26.52
N ALA A 258 53.47 8.85 -27.20
CA ALA A 258 53.95 8.18 -28.41
C ALA A 258 54.16 9.17 -29.56
N THR A 259 53.26 10.14 -29.74
CA THR A 259 53.42 11.22 -30.73
C THR A 259 54.63 12.08 -30.41
N TRP A 260 54.81 12.48 -29.16
CA TRP A 260 55.98 13.25 -28.74
C TRP A 260 57.29 12.49 -28.95
N GLY A 261 57.34 11.20 -28.57
CA GLY A 261 58.48 10.33 -28.87
C GLY A 261 58.78 10.24 -30.37
N ALA A 262 57.75 10.05 -31.20
CA ALA A 262 57.88 10.00 -32.65
C ALA A 262 58.46 11.28 -33.25
N THR A 263 58.12 12.46 -32.70
CA THR A 263 58.73 13.74 -33.13
C THR A 263 60.22 13.87 -32.79
N GLN A 264 60.71 13.12 -31.82
CA GLN A 264 62.13 13.13 -31.41
C GLN A 264 62.96 12.09 -32.17
N THR A 265 62.36 10.95 -32.53
CA THR A 265 63.09 9.83 -33.13
C THR A 265 63.11 9.85 -34.65
N TRP A 266 62.07 10.37 -35.30
CA TRP A 266 61.93 10.28 -36.75
C TRP A 266 61.86 11.67 -37.41
N PRO A 267 62.64 11.90 -38.49
CA PRO A 267 62.55 13.14 -39.25
C PRO A 267 61.29 13.13 -40.15
N GLY A 268 60.44 14.14 -40.00
CA GLY A 268 59.21 14.32 -40.79
C GLY A 268 57.94 14.28 -39.92
N TRP A 269 56.98 15.18 -40.21
CA TRP A 269 55.76 15.31 -39.42
C TRP A 269 54.75 14.18 -39.65
N GLU A 270 54.83 13.50 -40.80
CA GLU A 270 53.87 12.48 -41.25
C GLU A 270 53.72 11.33 -40.26
N VAL A 271 54.83 10.82 -39.73
CA VAL A 271 54.80 9.67 -38.80
C VAL A 271 54.25 10.08 -37.44
N SER A 272 54.62 11.27 -36.94
CA SER A 272 54.06 11.81 -35.69
C SER A 272 52.55 12.08 -35.79
N ALA A 273 52.08 12.57 -36.95
CA ALA A 273 50.66 12.78 -37.23
C ALA A 273 49.89 11.45 -37.32
N GLY A 274 50.48 10.42 -37.95
CA GLY A 274 49.91 9.07 -37.98
C GLY A 274 49.75 8.45 -36.59
N VAL A 275 50.76 8.58 -35.73
CA VAL A 275 50.70 8.07 -34.35
C VAL A 275 49.66 8.85 -33.52
N GLY A 276 49.61 10.18 -33.67
CA GLY A 276 48.64 11.01 -32.95
C GLY A 276 47.19 10.74 -33.34
N THR A 277 46.93 10.58 -34.64
CA THR A 277 45.60 10.23 -35.15
C THR A 277 45.15 8.84 -34.70
N ALA A 278 46.05 7.84 -34.71
CA ALA A 278 45.75 6.51 -34.20
C ALA A 278 45.40 6.52 -32.69
N GLY A 279 46.16 7.26 -31.87
CA GLY A 279 45.88 7.43 -30.44
C GLY A 279 44.54 8.11 -30.15
N LEU A 280 44.20 9.12 -30.96
CA LEU A 280 42.92 9.84 -30.85
C LEU A 280 41.72 8.95 -31.23
N LEU A 281 41.83 8.19 -32.32
CA LEU A 281 40.79 7.22 -32.72
C LEU A 281 40.59 6.13 -31.67
N ALA A 282 41.66 5.59 -31.10
CA ALA A 282 41.59 4.59 -30.02
C ALA A 282 40.89 5.16 -28.77
N THR A 283 41.15 6.42 -28.42
CA THR A 283 40.50 7.12 -27.31
C THR A 283 38.99 7.27 -27.55
N ILE A 284 38.60 7.71 -28.76
CA ILE A 284 37.19 7.86 -29.15
C ILE A 284 36.47 6.51 -29.11
N ALA A 285 37.09 5.44 -29.62
CA ALA A 285 36.54 4.10 -29.58
C ALA A 285 36.33 3.60 -28.14
N ALA A 286 37.32 3.77 -27.26
CA ALA A 286 37.21 3.40 -25.85
C ALA A 286 36.12 4.19 -25.12
N TRP A 287 36.01 5.49 -25.37
CA TRP A 287 34.94 6.33 -24.81
C TRP A 287 33.56 5.94 -25.33
N GLY A 288 33.44 5.65 -26.63
CA GLY A 288 32.22 5.15 -27.28
C GLY A 288 31.77 3.81 -26.69
N TYR A 289 32.70 2.87 -26.51
CA TYR A 289 32.43 1.58 -25.88
C TYR A 289 31.99 1.73 -24.42
N GLY A 290 32.63 2.62 -23.64
CA GLY A 290 32.20 2.95 -22.28
C GLY A 290 30.81 3.59 -22.22
N LYS A 291 30.43 4.41 -23.22
CA LYS A 291 29.05 4.94 -23.36
C LYS A 291 28.05 3.82 -23.71
N TRP A 292 28.42 2.90 -24.61
CA TRP A 292 27.60 1.74 -24.97
C TRP A 292 27.34 0.83 -23.77
N LEU A 293 28.38 0.49 -22.99
CA LEU A 293 28.23 -0.31 -21.77
C LEU A 293 27.33 0.35 -20.72
N ARG A 294 27.41 1.68 -20.56
CA ARG A 294 26.51 2.41 -19.66
C ARG A 294 25.06 2.32 -20.12
N LYS A 295 24.82 2.37 -21.44
CA LYS A 295 23.48 2.19 -22.03
C LYS A 295 22.96 0.74 -21.82
N GLN A 296 23.85 -0.24 -21.97
CA GLN A 296 23.54 -1.65 -21.69
C GLN A 296 23.21 -1.89 -20.22
N PHE A 297 23.92 -1.25 -19.30
CA PHE A 297 23.60 -1.33 -17.87
C PHE A 297 22.21 -0.74 -17.58
N THR A 298 21.87 0.40 -18.19
CA THR A 298 20.55 1.01 -18.00
C THR A 298 19.42 0.16 -18.58
N SER A 299 19.61 -0.48 -19.74
CA SER A 299 18.58 -1.37 -20.29
C SER A 299 18.40 -2.63 -19.44
N LYS A 300 19.48 -3.17 -18.87
CA LYS A 300 19.40 -4.31 -17.95
C LYS A 300 18.63 -4.01 -16.68
N LEU A 301 18.58 -2.77 -16.20
CA LEU A 301 17.76 -2.39 -15.03
C LEU A 301 16.26 -2.55 -15.27
N GLU A 302 15.82 -2.68 -16.52
CA GLU A 302 14.42 -2.96 -16.87
C GLU A 302 14.09 -4.45 -16.77
N GLU A 303 15.12 -5.31 -16.78
CA GLU A 303 14.99 -6.76 -16.70
C GLU A 303 14.77 -7.22 -15.26
N TRP A 304 13.71 -8.00 -15.09
CA TRP A 304 13.34 -8.61 -13.81
C TRP A 304 14.46 -9.46 -13.19
N ALA A 305 15.16 -10.25 -14.01
CA ALA A 305 16.24 -11.12 -13.54
C ALA A 305 17.42 -10.32 -12.99
N PHE A 306 17.79 -9.23 -13.65
CA PHE A 306 18.90 -8.38 -13.22
C PHE A 306 18.58 -7.63 -11.92
N LEU A 307 17.33 -7.21 -11.74
CA LEU A 307 16.91 -6.58 -10.48
C LEU A 307 16.97 -7.58 -9.30
N ASP A 308 16.62 -8.84 -9.52
CA ASP A 308 16.73 -9.87 -8.48
C ASP A 308 18.18 -10.16 -8.12
N THR A 309 19.09 -10.24 -9.11
CA THR A 309 20.52 -10.43 -8.83
C THR A 309 21.09 -9.22 -8.10
N LEU A 310 20.71 -8.01 -8.49
CA LEU A 310 21.12 -6.78 -7.81
C LEU A 310 20.61 -6.73 -6.36
N TYR A 311 19.39 -7.19 -6.13
CA TYR A 311 18.82 -7.32 -4.79
C TYR A 311 19.60 -8.34 -3.97
N ALA A 312 19.83 -9.54 -4.50
CA ALA A 312 20.61 -10.58 -3.83
C ALA A 312 22.05 -10.12 -3.51
N ASP A 313 22.66 -9.34 -4.38
CA ASP A 313 23.99 -8.77 -4.16
C ASP A 313 23.98 -7.66 -3.11
N THR A 314 22.96 -6.79 -3.13
CA THR A 314 22.83 -5.69 -2.16
C THR A 314 22.62 -6.21 -0.75
N PHE A 315 21.85 -7.28 -0.59
CA PHE A 315 21.48 -7.86 0.70
C PHE A 315 22.18 -9.19 0.99
N ARG A 316 23.32 -9.46 0.34
CA ARG A 316 24.02 -10.75 0.45
C ARG A 316 24.32 -11.14 1.90
N HIS A 317 24.71 -10.16 2.72
CA HIS A 317 25.01 -10.39 4.14
C HIS A 317 23.74 -10.63 4.96
N GLU A 318 22.67 -9.86 4.72
CA GLU A 318 21.40 -10.04 5.44
C GLU A 318 20.68 -11.33 5.03
N LEU A 319 20.78 -11.76 3.77
CA LEU A 319 20.18 -13.00 3.25
C LEU A 319 20.96 -14.27 3.63
N ALA A 320 22.26 -14.15 3.94
CA ALA A 320 23.06 -15.26 4.43
C ALA A 320 22.69 -15.67 5.87
N LEU A 321 22.10 -14.75 6.63
CA LEU A 321 21.47 -15.05 7.91
C LEU A 321 20.14 -15.75 7.60
N GLN A 322 20.02 -17.03 7.97
CA GLN A 322 19.00 -17.99 7.50
C GLN A 322 17.53 -17.66 7.85
N ASP A 323 17.23 -16.47 8.38
CA ASP A 323 15.96 -16.16 9.04
C ASP A 323 15.31 -14.84 8.57
N ARG A 324 15.57 -14.41 7.33
CA ARG A 324 15.06 -13.14 6.76
C ARG A 324 14.01 -13.32 5.68
N GLY A 325 12.99 -14.14 5.94
CA GLY A 325 11.81 -14.29 5.07
C GLY A 325 11.05 -12.96 4.86
N ASP A 326 11.18 -12.03 5.82
CA ASP A 326 10.65 -10.67 5.76
C ASP A 326 11.18 -9.87 4.55
N LEU A 327 12.49 -9.94 4.28
CA LEU A 327 13.13 -9.20 3.20
C LEU A 327 12.67 -9.70 1.83
N GLN A 328 12.50 -11.01 1.66
CA GLN A 328 12.03 -11.59 0.41
C GLN A 328 10.57 -11.21 0.12
N ALA A 329 9.70 -11.24 1.14
CA ALA A 329 8.31 -10.80 1.02
C ALA A 329 8.23 -9.29 0.70
N MET A 330 9.10 -8.48 1.29
CA MET A 330 9.19 -7.06 0.96
C MET A 330 9.66 -6.84 -0.49
N TRP A 331 10.68 -7.58 -0.94
CA TRP A 331 11.19 -7.47 -2.30
C TRP A 331 10.12 -7.81 -3.33
N SER A 332 9.40 -8.92 -3.16
CA SER A 332 8.36 -9.33 -4.11
C SER A 332 7.29 -8.24 -4.29
N GLY A 333 6.87 -7.58 -3.20
CA GLY A 333 5.93 -6.47 -3.24
C GLY A 333 6.50 -5.18 -3.86
N MET A 334 7.81 -4.95 -3.78
CA MET A 334 8.46 -3.73 -4.27
C MET A 334 9.06 -3.85 -5.67
N ARG A 335 9.26 -5.06 -6.18
CA ARG A 335 9.95 -5.35 -7.43
C ARG A 335 9.37 -4.56 -8.61
N SER A 336 8.03 -4.52 -8.71
CA SER A 336 7.31 -3.82 -9.79
C SER A 336 7.49 -2.31 -9.73
N THR A 337 7.35 -1.71 -8.56
CA THR A 337 7.58 -0.28 -8.32
C THR A 337 9.04 0.09 -8.57
N THR A 338 9.97 -0.76 -8.16
CA THR A 338 11.41 -0.56 -8.35
C THR A 338 11.76 -0.57 -9.84
N ARG A 339 11.20 -1.51 -10.62
CA ARG A 339 11.35 -1.53 -12.08
C ARG A 339 10.84 -0.24 -12.72
N LYS A 340 9.62 0.19 -12.37
CA LYS A 340 9.05 1.46 -12.87
C LYS A 340 9.93 2.66 -12.51
N THR A 341 10.53 2.65 -11.33
CA THR A 341 11.43 3.71 -10.89
C THR A 341 12.66 3.78 -11.80
N PHE A 342 13.33 2.67 -12.06
CA PHE A 342 14.52 2.67 -12.91
C PHE A 342 14.25 2.86 -14.41
N THR A 343 13.03 2.59 -14.89
CA THR A 343 12.62 2.97 -16.25
C THR A 343 12.45 4.48 -16.41
N ILE A 344 12.03 5.17 -15.34
CA ILE A 344 11.74 6.62 -15.39
C ILE A 344 12.96 7.45 -14.97
N LEU A 345 13.69 6.99 -13.95
CA LEU A 345 14.84 7.67 -13.36
C LEU A 345 16.14 7.02 -13.81
N PRO A 346 16.91 7.68 -14.71
CA PRO A 346 18.21 7.15 -15.11
C PRO A 346 19.17 7.12 -13.91
N PRO A 347 20.16 6.21 -13.84
CA PRO A 347 21.14 6.15 -12.76
C PRO A 347 21.91 7.46 -12.49
N GLN A 348 21.95 8.37 -13.47
CA GLN A 348 22.56 9.67 -13.36
C GLN A 348 21.77 10.62 -12.44
N SER A 349 20.43 10.54 -12.44
CA SER A 349 19.56 11.40 -11.62
C SER A 349 19.44 10.93 -10.17
N ILE A 350 19.87 9.70 -9.85
CA ILE A 350 19.94 9.21 -8.48
C ILE A 350 20.86 10.15 -7.66
N PRO A 351 20.46 10.59 -6.46
CA PRO A 351 21.24 11.49 -5.62
C PRO A 351 22.66 10.98 -5.33
N ASN A 352 23.52 11.87 -4.87
CA ASN A 352 24.90 11.48 -4.57
C ASN A 352 24.98 10.41 -3.45
N LEU A 353 25.98 9.52 -3.54
CA LEU A 353 26.13 8.39 -2.63
C LEU A 353 26.30 8.82 -1.17
N PHE A 354 26.93 9.97 -0.93
CA PHE A 354 27.16 10.49 0.42
C PHE A 354 25.85 10.91 1.10
N SER A 355 25.01 11.67 0.40
CA SER A 355 23.69 12.09 0.85
C SER A 355 22.79 10.88 1.06
N LEU A 356 22.79 9.91 0.14
CA LEU A 356 22.01 8.68 0.29
C LEU A 356 22.45 7.89 1.52
N ARG A 357 23.76 7.68 1.72
CA ARG A 357 24.27 6.99 2.91
C ARG A 357 23.89 7.70 4.20
N ARG A 358 23.95 9.04 4.23
CA ARG A 358 23.51 9.83 5.39
C ARG A 358 22.02 9.64 5.67
N SER A 359 21.18 9.72 4.64
CA SER A 359 19.73 9.51 4.77
C SER A 359 19.38 8.08 5.20
N ILE A 360 20.05 7.07 4.65
CA ILE A 360 19.89 5.67 5.05
C ILE A 360 20.21 5.48 6.53
N ARG A 361 21.37 5.96 7.00
CA ARG A 361 21.73 5.88 8.42
C ARG A 361 20.72 6.58 9.33
N ARG A 362 20.20 7.74 8.89
CA ARG A 362 19.15 8.44 9.63
C ARG A 362 17.89 7.56 9.72
N MET A 363 17.43 6.99 8.62
CA MET A 363 16.27 6.08 8.61
C MET A 363 16.49 4.81 9.44
N GLU A 364 17.68 4.22 9.39
CA GLU A 364 18.06 3.09 10.25
C GLU A 364 18.00 3.49 11.74
N SER A 365 18.50 4.66 12.10
CA SER A 365 18.39 5.17 13.48
C SER A 365 16.94 5.43 13.92
N LEU A 366 16.08 5.90 13.01
CA LEU A 366 14.64 6.05 13.28
C LEU A 366 14.00 4.69 13.59
N LEU A 367 14.35 3.67 12.79
CA LEU A 367 13.82 2.33 12.91
C LEU A 367 14.26 1.63 14.21
N GLU A 368 15.50 1.82 14.64
CA GLU A 368 16.04 1.18 15.85
C GLU A 368 15.65 1.88 17.15
N ARG A 369 15.46 3.22 17.13
CA ARG A 369 15.31 4.00 18.37
C ARG A 369 13.97 4.72 18.46
N GLU A 370 13.64 5.52 17.46
CA GLU A 370 12.49 6.44 17.53
C GLU A 370 11.15 5.71 17.40
N ILE A 371 11.02 4.80 16.43
CA ILE A 371 9.78 4.04 16.22
C ILE A 371 9.46 3.14 17.42
N PRO A 372 10.40 2.36 17.99
CA PRO A 372 10.15 1.60 19.22
C PRO A 372 9.81 2.49 20.42
N LYS A 373 10.44 3.66 20.54
CA LYS A 373 10.12 4.64 21.58
C LYS A 373 8.68 5.15 21.45
N LEU A 374 8.23 5.50 20.24
CA LEU A 374 6.84 5.88 19.98
C LEU A 374 5.87 4.76 20.33
N ARG A 375 6.21 3.51 19.98
CA ARG A 375 5.38 2.34 20.33
C ARG A 375 5.20 2.18 21.84
N ARG A 376 6.27 2.33 22.62
CA ARG A 376 6.22 2.29 24.09
C ARG A 376 5.41 3.43 24.70
N GLN A 377 5.31 4.58 24.03
CA GLN A 377 4.47 5.70 24.49
C GLN A 377 2.98 5.46 24.24
N ILE A 378 2.64 4.73 23.16
CA ILE A 378 1.26 4.42 22.79
C ILE A 378 0.73 3.21 23.57
N SER A 379 1.58 2.20 23.82
CA SER A 379 1.24 1.03 24.65
C SER A 379 1.97 1.10 26.00
N PRO A 380 1.32 1.56 27.09
CA PRO A 380 1.96 1.69 28.41
C PRO A 380 2.17 0.34 29.14
N HIS A 381 1.96 -0.81 28.48
CA HIS A 381 2.27 -2.10 29.09
C HIS A 381 3.79 -2.32 29.12
N PRO A 382 4.37 -2.68 30.29
CA PRO A 382 5.76 -3.07 30.36
C PRO A 382 6.00 -4.27 29.43
N PRO A 383 7.21 -4.43 28.87
CA PRO A 383 7.54 -5.65 28.16
C PRO A 383 7.29 -6.83 29.11
N MET A 384 6.46 -7.78 28.69
CA MET A 384 6.46 -9.11 29.31
C MET A 384 7.85 -9.67 29.02
N ASP A 385 8.61 -9.99 30.07
CA ASP A 385 9.88 -10.68 29.92
C ASP A 385 9.63 -11.94 29.06
N ASP A 386 10.41 -12.12 28.00
CA ASP A 386 10.37 -13.34 27.20
C ASP A 386 10.55 -14.52 28.18
N PRO A 387 9.67 -15.54 28.17
CA PRO A 387 9.92 -16.74 28.95
C PRO A 387 11.22 -17.37 28.44
N ALA A 388 12.22 -17.37 29.32
CA ALA A 388 13.57 -17.88 29.08
C ALA A 388 13.61 -19.36 28.66
#